data_AF-A0AAE3QKQ1-F1
#
_entry.id   AF-A0AAE3QKQ1-F1
#
_cell.length_a   1.000
_cell.length_b   1.000
_cell.length_c   1.000
_cell.angle_alpha   90.00
_cell.angle_beta   90.00
_cell.angle_gamma   90.00
#
_symmetry.space_group_name_H-M   'P 1'
#
loop_
_entity.id
_entity.type
_entity.pdbx_description
1 polymer ?
#
loop_
_entity_poly.entity_id
_entity_poly.type
_entity_poly.pdbx_seq_one_letter_code
_entity_poly.pdbx_strand_id
1 'polypeptide(L)'
;MPVAMSESRDLAEFVCALARLPDGYMEGLFTGRRWSATVRRSEDSRRIWLFAEDLCGTAIVSFNLYVLAGDRPLLKPCEMSSDKVIEFVLGFQPLGGQSSMAANRICRSRPSETCPTPPS
;
A
#
# COMPACT_ATOMS: atom_id res chain seq x y z
N MET A 1 -30.52 -6.14 2.41
CA MET A 1 -29.40 -5.88 3.33
C MET A 1 -28.19 -5.51 2.48
N PRO A 2 -27.61 -4.30 2.57
CA PRO A 2 -26.44 -3.98 1.77
C PRO A 2 -25.24 -4.73 2.32
N VAL A 3 -24.50 -5.34 1.41
CA VAL A 3 -23.38 -6.22 1.69
C VAL A 3 -22.12 -5.37 1.93
N ALA A 4 -21.70 -5.25 3.19
CA ALA A 4 -20.35 -4.76 3.52
C ALA A 4 -19.36 -5.92 3.30
N MET A 5 -19.16 -6.33 2.04
CA MET A 5 -18.12 -7.31 1.69
C MET A 5 -16.91 -6.58 1.12
N SER A 6 -15.76 -6.83 1.75
CA SER A 6 -14.40 -6.67 1.22
C SER A 6 -13.79 -5.27 1.09
N GLU A 7 -14.03 -4.34 2.02
CA GLU A 7 -13.15 -3.15 2.14
C GLU A 7 -11.88 -3.42 2.98
N SER A 8 -11.83 -4.50 3.78
CA SER A 8 -10.74 -4.69 4.77
C SER A 8 -9.57 -5.56 4.31
N ARG A 9 -9.76 -6.49 3.36
CA ARG A 9 -8.72 -7.45 2.98
C ARG A 9 -7.79 -6.89 1.91
N ASP A 10 -8.38 -6.35 0.85
CA ASP A 10 -7.68 -5.68 -0.25
C ASP A 10 -6.93 -4.44 0.25
N LEU A 11 -7.51 -3.72 1.20
CA LEU A 11 -6.87 -2.59 1.87
C LEU A 11 -5.69 -3.03 2.74
N ALA A 12 -5.78 -4.16 3.45
CA ALA A 12 -4.66 -4.68 4.24
C ALA A 12 -3.48 -5.11 3.36
N GLU A 13 -3.76 -5.78 2.22
CA GLU A 13 -2.73 -6.15 1.26
C GLU A 13 -2.10 -4.93 0.61
N PHE A 14 -2.92 -3.95 0.21
CA PHE A 14 -2.49 -2.65 -0.27
C PHE A 14 -1.58 -1.92 0.72
N VAL A 15 -1.97 -1.84 1.99
CA VAL A 15 -1.17 -1.18 3.03
C VAL A 15 0.16 -1.92 3.23
N CYS A 16 0.15 -3.25 3.24
CA CYS A 16 1.37 -4.06 3.31
C CYS A 16 2.28 -3.80 2.10
N ALA A 17 1.73 -3.78 0.88
CA ALA A 17 2.48 -3.49 -0.35
C ALA A 17 3.07 -2.07 -0.33
N LEU A 18 2.27 -1.06 0.04
CA LEU A 18 2.71 0.33 0.18
C LEU A 18 3.79 0.49 1.25
N ALA A 19 3.70 -0.25 2.36
CA ALA A 19 4.71 -0.25 3.42
C ALA A 19 6.04 -0.89 2.96
N ARG A 20 6.03 -1.72 1.91
CA ARG A 20 7.24 -2.31 1.31
C ARG A 20 7.95 -1.37 0.33
N LEU A 21 7.28 -0.33 -0.16
CA LEU A 21 7.89 0.66 -1.04
C LEU A 21 8.83 1.57 -0.22
N PRO A 22 10.05 1.88 -0.70
CA PRO A 22 10.91 2.87 -0.07
C PRO A 22 10.23 4.24 -0.05
N ASP A 23 10.54 5.06 0.94
CA ASP A 23 10.22 6.49 0.87
C ASP A 23 11.14 7.18 -0.14
N GLY A 24 10.67 8.31 -0.66
CA GLY A 24 11.34 9.06 -1.71
C GLY A 24 10.87 8.68 -3.11
N TYR A 25 11.69 9.06 -4.08
CA TYR A 25 11.45 8.85 -5.50
C TYR A 25 11.91 7.45 -5.92
N MET A 26 11.09 6.78 -6.73
CA MET A 26 11.36 5.47 -7.27
C MET A 26 10.72 5.32 -8.65
N GLU A 27 11.36 4.62 -9.56
CA GLU A 27 10.80 4.29 -10.86
C GLU A 27 10.39 2.83 -10.89
N GLY A 28 9.39 2.50 -11.69
CA GLY A 28 8.87 1.14 -11.81
C GLY A 28 8.07 0.90 -13.07
N LEU A 29 7.65 -0.35 -13.22
CA LEU A 29 6.74 -0.78 -14.27
C LEU A 29 5.37 -1.07 -13.69
N PHE A 30 4.34 -0.62 -14.38
CA PHE A 30 2.96 -0.99 -14.10
C PHE A 30 2.25 -1.23 -15.43
N THR A 31 1.63 -2.41 -15.58
CA THR A 31 0.93 -2.83 -16.81
C THR A 31 1.75 -2.66 -18.11
N GLY A 32 3.07 -2.86 -18.03
CA GLY A 32 4.00 -2.70 -19.16
C GLY A 32 4.37 -1.24 -19.50
N ARG A 33 3.94 -0.27 -18.68
CA ARG A 33 4.33 1.14 -18.79
C ARG A 33 5.35 1.52 -17.73
N ARG A 34 6.19 2.52 -18.01
CA ARG A 34 7.16 3.08 -17.05
C ARG A 34 6.51 4.21 -16.27
N TRP A 35 6.57 4.10 -14.96
CA TRP A 35 6.03 5.08 -14.04
C TRP A 35 7.12 5.54 -13.09
N SER A 36 7.16 6.83 -12.79
CA SER A 36 7.84 7.32 -11.59
C SER A 36 6.82 7.41 -10.47
N ALA A 37 7.20 6.98 -9.28
CA ALA A 37 6.39 7.03 -8.07
C ALA A 37 7.21 7.69 -6.97
N THR A 38 6.57 8.54 -6.19
CA THR A 38 7.16 9.23 -5.05
C THR A 38 6.31 8.92 -3.84
N VAL A 39 6.88 8.21 -2.87
CA VAL A 39 6.22 7.92 -1.60
C VAL A 39 6.76 8.88 -0.56
N ARG A 40 5.87 9.58 0.11
CA ARG A 40 6.22 10.44 1.24
C ARG A 40 5.39 10.04 2.44
N ARG A 41 6.08 9.91 3.57
CA ARG A 41 5.50 9.53 4.85
C ARG A 41 5.69 10.70 5.81
N SER A 42 4.66 10.98 6.60
CA SER A 42 4.77 11.94 7.70
C SER A 42 5.69 11.39 8.79
N GLU A 43 6.31 12.27 9.58
CA GLU A 43 7.18 11.88 10.70
C GLU A 43 6.47 10.94 11.69
N ASP A 44 5.18 11.19 11.95
CA ASP A 44 4.31 10.31 12.75
C ASP A 44 3.98 8.95 12.12
N SER A 45 4.37 8.67 10.87
CA SER A 45 3.96 7.48 10.09
C SER A 45 2.44 7.25 9.95
N ARG A 46 1.61 8.21 10.40
CA ARG A 46 0.15 8.16 10.36
C ARG A 46 -0.44 8.64 9.04
N ARG A 47 0.37 9.25 8.18
CA ARG A 47 -0.07 9.80 6.90
C ARG A 47 0.96 9.44 5.85
N ILE A 48 0.48 8.87 4.76
CA ILE A 48 1.30 8.47 3.62
C ILE A 48 0.64 9.05 2.38
N TRP A 49 1.42 9.66 1.53
CA TRP A 49 0.96 10.12 0.23
C TRP A 49 1.87 9.53 -0.84
N LEU A 50 1.25 9.03 -1.90
CA LEU A 50 1.93 8.51 -3.06
C LEU A 50 1.52 9.35 -4.25
N PHE A 51 2.51 9.75 -5.02
CA PHE A 51 2.33 10.44 -6.28
C PHE A 51 3.09 9.66 -7.34
N ALA A 52 2.40 9.15 -8.34
CA ALA A 52 3.00 8.49 -9.49
C ALA A 52 2.56 9.13 -10.79
N GLU A 53 3.47 9.19 -11.75
CA GLU A 53 3.24 9.75 -13.09
C GLU A 53 3.81 8.79 -14.15
N ASP A 54 3.09 8.69 -15.28
CA ASP A 54 3.49 7.87 -16.41
C ASP A 54 4.62 8.59 -17.16
N LEU A 55 5.82 8.01 -17.14
CA LEU A 55 7.00 8.58 -17.82
C LEU A 55 6.86 8.55 -19.34
N CYS A 56 5.95 7.72 -19.86
CA CYS A 56 5.70 7.55 -21.29
C CYS A 56 4.37 8.20 -21.75
N GLY A 57 3.66 8.90 -20.86
CA GLY A 57 2.33 9.43 -21.16
C GLY A 57 1.97 10.61 -20.28
N THR A 58 0.67 10.81 -20.05
CA THR A 58 0.13 11.94 -19.27
C THR A 58 -0.73 11.48 -18.10
N ALA A 59 -0.71 10.19 -17.79
CA ALA A 59 -1.49 9.64 -16.69
C ALA A 59 -0.77 9.91 -15.37
N ILE A 60 -1.52 10.35 -14.37
CA ILE A 60 -1.03 10.52 -13.00
C ILE A 60 -1.92 9.74 -12.04
N VAL A 61 -1.31 9.21 -10.98
CA VAL A 61 -1.95 8.44 -9.92
C VAL A 61 -1.51 9.06 -8.60
N SER A 62 -2.45 9.68 -7.90
CA SER A 62 -2.18 10.30 -6.60
C SER A 62 -3.21 9.90 -5.56
N PHE A 63 -2.75 9.59 -4.35
CA PHE A 63 -3.62 9.28 -3.24
C PHE A 63 -2.99 9.64 -1.90
N ASN A 64 -3.88 9.84 -0.92
CA ASN A 64 -3.54 10.06 0.47
C ASN A 64 -4.09 8.92 1.32
N LEU A 65 -3.23 8.28 2.11
CA LEU A 65 -3.60 7.27 3.08
C LEU A 65 -3.42 7.84 4.49
N TYR A 66 -4.47 7.73 5.29
CA TYR A 66 -4.47 8.11 6.70
C TYR A 66 -4.59 6.86 7.57
N VAL A 67 -3.62 6.61 8.43
CA VAL A 67 -3.69 5.54 9.43
C VAL A 67 -4.23 6.15 10.71
N LEU A 68 -5.51 5.85 11.00
CA LEU A 68 -6.19 6.33 12.20
C LEU A 68 -5.83 5.46 13.41
N ALA A 69 -5.97 6.03 14.62
CA ALA A 69 -5.81 5.28 15.86
C ALA A 69 -6.75 4.07 15.87
N GLY A 70 -6.18 2.86 16.07
CA GLY A 70 -6.91 1.59 16.00
C GLY A 70 -6.75 0.79 14.71
N ASP A 71 -5.65 1.00 13.96
CA ASP A 71 -5.30 0.24 12.74
C ASP A 71 -6.36 0.35 11.63
N ARG A 72 -7.03 1.51 11.56
CA ARG A 72 -8.00 1.79 10.49
C ARG A 72 -7.34 2.65 9.42
N PRO A 73 -6.83 2.05 8.32
CA PRO A 73 -6.39 2.80 7.16
C PRO A 73 -7.59 3.44 6.44
N LEU A 74 -7.46 4.70 6.07
CA LEU A 74 -8.43 5.46 5.28
C LEU A 74 -7.75 5.97 4.01
N LEU A 75 -8.10 5.38 2.88
CA LEU A 75 -7.60 5.75 1.56
C LEU A 75 -8.48 6.87 0.96
N LYS A 76 -7.85 7.94 0.50
CA LYS A 76 -8.46 9.03 -0.25
C LYS A 76 -7.75 9.20 -1.60
N PRO A 77 -8.32 8.66 -2.69
CA PRO A 77 -7.79 8.94 -4.02
C PRO A 77 -8.17 10.36 -4.46
N CYS A 78 -7.27 11.05 -5.17
CA CYS A 78 -7.48 12.46 -5.55
C CYS A 78 -8.11 12.62 -6.93
N GLU A 79 -7.84 11.69 -7.85
CA GLU A 79 -8.15 11.85 -9.29
C GLU A 79 -8.83 10.61 -9.92
N MET A 80 -9.00 9.52 -9.17
CA MET A 80 -9.50 8.25 -9.71
C MET A 80 -10.20 7.37 -8.66
N SER A 81 -10.81 6.27 -9.09
CA SER A 81 -11.41 5.27 -8.20
C SER A 81 -10.36 4.58 -7.32
N SER A 82 -10.74 4.27 -6.07
CA SER A 82 -9.90 3.54 -5.11
C SER A 82 -9.38 2.21 -5.68
N ASP A 83 -10.19 1.49 -6.45
CA ASP A 83 -9.80 0.22 -7.07
C ASP A 83 -8.56 0.34 -7.95
N LYS A 84 -8.49 1.35 -8.83
CA LYS A 84 -7.32 1.57 -9.69
C LYS A 84 -6.07 1.90 -8.90
N VAL A 85 -6.22 2.62 -7.78
CA VAL A 85 -5.09 2.93 -6.88
C VAL A 85 -4.58 1.65 -6.22
N ILE A 86 -5.49 0.79 -5.77
CA ILE A 86 -5.15 -0.49 -5.17
C ILE A 86 -4.45 -1.38 -6.19
N GLU A 87 -5.02 -1.55 -7.39
CA GLU A 87 -4.41 -2.30 -8.48
C GLU A 87 -3.03 -1.76 -8.85
N PHE A 88 -2.87 -0.42 -8.89
CA PHE A 88 -1.59 0.22 -9.15
C PHE A 88 -0.54 -0.21 -8.13
N VAL A 89 -0.81 -0.04 -6.83
CA VAL A 89 0.18 -0.36 -5.79
C VAL A 89 0.46 -1.86 -5.69
N LEU A 90 -0.54 -2.72 -5.91
CA LEU A 90 -0.36 -4.17 -5.91
C LEU A 90 0.43 -4.67 -7.12
N GLY A 91 0.22 -4.05 -8.29
CA GLY A 91 0.87 -4.43 -9.55
C GLY A 91 2.16 -3.67 -9.87
N PHE A 92 2.50 -2.62 -9.13
CA PHE A 92 3.67 -1.79 -9.40
C PHE A 92 4.98 -2.48 -9.02
N GLN A 93 5.88 -2.58 -10.00
CA GLN A 93 7.18 -3.23 -9.84
C GLN A 93 8.31 -2.20 -9.89
N PRO A 94 8.97 -1.86 -8.78
CA PRO A 94 10.12 -0.97 -8.79
C PRO A 94 11.27 -1.48 -9.68
N LEU A 95 11.79 -0.60 -10.55
CA LEU A 95 12.89 -0.85 -11.48
C LEU A 95 14.28 -0.48 -10.92
N GLY A 96 14.37 0.10 -9.72
CA GLY A 96 15.63 0.50 -9.08
C GLY A 96 15.93 -0.35 -7.84
N GLY A 97 16.94 -1.22 -7.95
CA GLY A 97 17.34 -2.19 -6.93
C GLY A 97 17.97 -1.60 -5.67
N GLN A 98 17.21 -0.87 -4.85
CA GLN A 98 17.52 -0.58 -3.45
C GLN A 98 16.25 -0.65 -2.59
N SER A 99 15.51 -1.77 -2.67
CA SER A 99 14.61 -2.15 -1.60
C SER A 99 15.49 -2.59 -0.43
N SER A 100 15.95 -1.62 0.36
CA SER A 100 16.68 -1.89 1.60
C SER A 100 15.72 -2.60 2.56
N MET A 101 15.71 -3.93 2.47
CA MET A 101 15.87 -4.91 3.55
C MET A 101 15.25 -4.62 4.94
N ALA A 102 14.21 -3.78 5.06
CA ALA A 102 13.56 -3.44 6.33
C ALA A 102 12.06 -3.80 6.40
N ALA A 103 11.38 -3.97 5.25
CA ALA A 103 9.93 -4.16 5.23
C ALA A 103 9.45 -5.61 5.54
N ASN A 104 10.36 -6.59 5.60
CA ASN A 104 9.99 -8.00 5.79
C ASN A 104 9.54 -8.37 7.22
N ARG A 105 9.41 -7.39 8.13
CA ARG A 105 8.93 -7.62 9.50
C ARG A 105 7.48 -7.18 9.75
N ILE A 106 6.88 -6.37 8.86
CA ILE A 106 5.58 -5.74 9.13
C ILE A 106 4.40 -6.68 8.86
N CYS A 107 4.50 -7.61 7.90
CA CYS A 107 3.36 -8.45 7.49
C CYS A 107 3.38 -9.89 8.05
N ARG A 108 4.19 -10.17 9.10
CA ARG A 108 4.22 -11.50 9.77
C ARG A 108 3.25 -11.64 10.96
N SER A 109 2.34 -10.70 11.17
CA SER A 109 1.40 -10.77 12.29
C SER A 109 0.00 -11.12 11.78
N ARG A 110 -0.30 -12.43 11.69
CA ARG A 110 -1.69 -12.91 11.70
C ARG A 110 -2.27 -12.78 13.13
N PRO A 111 -3.60 -12.68 13.27
CA PRO A 111 -4.30 -12.25 14.48
C PRO A 111 -4.35 -13.35 15.56
N SER A 112 -4.53 -12.89 16.80
CA SER A 112 -4.71 -13.66 18.04
C SER A 112 -5.75 -14.79 17.93
N GLU A 113 -5.44 -16.01 18.39
CA GLU A 113 -6.45 -16.99 18.87
C GLU A 113 -5.80 -18.10 19.72
N THR A 114 -5.98 -17.96 21.04
CA THR A 114 -6.31 -18.95 22.09
C THR A 114 -5.78 -20.41 22.07
N CYS A 115 -5.30 -20.83 23.25
CA CYS A 115 -4.86 -22.18 23.64
C CYS A 115 -5.96 -23.27 23.52
N PRO A 116 -5.58 -24.53 23.24
CA PRO A 116 -6.06 -25.62 24.10
C PRO A 116 -4.94 -26.60 24.52
N THR A 117 -4.93 -26.94 25.81
CA THR A 117 -4.17 -28.06 26.40
C THR A 117 -4.81 -29.42 26.04
N PRO A 118 -4.02 -30.47 25.78
CA PRO A 118 -4.41 -31.84 26.12
C PRO A 118 -3.26 -32.67 26.77
N PRO A 119 -3.53 -33.88 27.27
CA PRO A 119 -3.12 -34.27 28.63
C PRO A 119 -1.97 -35.29 28.70
N SER A 120 -1.37 -35.41 29.89
CA SER A 120 -1.08 -36.68 30.58
C SER A 120 -0.74 -36.40 32.04
#